data_AF-W1P1R6-F1
#
_entry.id   AF-W1P1R6-F1
#
_cell.length_a   1.000
_cell.length_b   1.000
_cell.length_c   1.000
_cell.angle_alpha   90.00
_cell.angle_beta   90.00
_cell.angle_gamma   90.00
#
_symmetry.space_group_name_H-M   'P 1'
#
loop_
_entity.id
_entity.type
_entity.pdbx_description
1 polymer ?
#
loop_
_entity_poly.entity_id
_entity_poly.type
_entity_poly.pdbx_seq_one_letter_code
_entity_poly.pdbx_strand_id
1 'polypeptide(L)'
;MATLAVNLASHLTTSFLIPIKTSNPCVERDEDGERGNKDSVFMAPFPERRLTENLNEEEKEFWKQPNGLGYEPCLHFSIGYRRASRKKRKGFVMVVVSGGLNQQRNQIVDAVVIARILEATLVVPVLKFNLIWEDNSEFSDIFDAEHFKMSLRPHVPIVTSLPSSYPRLKPYAHKIPRLLTPLWLRAKFINKLGRGGVILLKGLTESRLSKDLPLDLQKLRCKVAFHAMRFSAPIRAVGMRLAERMWTKGPYIALHLRLEKDVWVRTGCLPGLSPVFDDIVVGERIQRPELLTGRLNITYHKRKAAGLCPLNALEVARLLEALGAPRSSRIYWAGGEALGGDEALRALVERFTNLVKKETLALPGELEPFINKSSALAAVDYIVALYSDVFMPSHGGNMARTMQGHRAYLGHKKYITPNKRGMSPYFSDHSLPEAAFVTIAKHLHKDKLGQPRLRCSKKGRDVTAFPVPECMCRPLS
;
A
#
# COMPACT_ATOMS: atom_id res chain seq x y z
N MET A 1 -20.96 65.00 -39.33
CA MET A 1 -19.82 64.51 -38.52
C MET A 1 -19.30 63.24 -39.17
N ALA A 2 -18.27 63.45 -39.99
CA ALA A 2 -17.46 62.51 -40.75
C ALA A 2 -16.77 61.43 -39.88
N THR A 3 -16.18 60.30 -40.31
CA THR A 3 -16.09 59.47 -41.55
C THR A 3 -14.98 58.42 -41.27
N LEU A 4 -15.19 57.11 -41.58
CA LEU A 4 -14.16 56.06 -41.86
C LEU A 4 -13.04 55.80 -40.81
N ALA A 5 -12.12 54.82 -40.87
CA ALA A 5 -11.98 53.47 -41.40
C ALA A 5 -10.63 52.92 -40.85
N VAL A 6 -10.53 51.59 -40.71
CA VAL A 6 -9.38 50.72 -41.08
C VAL A 6 -7.93 51.00 -40.57
N ASN A 7 -7.37 49.95 -39.96
CA ASN A 7 -5.96 49.48 -39.85
C ASN A 7 -4.80 50.47 -39.62
N LEU A 8 -3.93 50.15 -38.65
CA LEU A 8 -2.50 49.94 -38.94
C LEU A 8 -1.80 49.09 -37.87
N ALA A 9 -0.89 48.24 -38.33
CA ALA A 9 -0.05 47.35 -37.56
C ALA A 9 1.23 48.02 -37.03
N SER A 10 1.87 47.33 -36.08
CA SER A 10 3.32 47.25 -35.80
C SER A 10 4.12 48.52 -35.50
N HIS A 11 4.64 48.61 -34.26
CA HIS A 11 6.07 48.39 -33.97
C HIS A 11 6.38 48.44 -32.46
N LEU A 12 7.09 47.40 -31.99
CA LEU A 12 8.21 47.36 -31.01
C LEU A 12 8.06 48.23 -29.74
N THR A 13 8.13 47.67 -28.52
CA THR A 13 9.42 47.30 -27.92
C THR A 13 9.32 46.15 -26.89
N THR A 14 10.36 45.33 -26.93
CA THR A 14 10.80 44.29 -26.00
C THR A 14 10.67 44.63 -24.52
N SER A 15 9.88 43.85 -23.78
CA SER A 15 9.95 43.75 -22.32
C SER A 15 10.46 42.36 -21.94
N PHE A 16 11.62 42.35 -21.30
CA PHE A 16 12.35 41.19 -20.80
C PHE A 16 11.44 40.25 -19.98
N LEU A 17 11.19 39.04 -20.51
CA LEU A 17 10.72 37.92 -19.70
C LEU A 17 11.90 37.40 -18.88
N ILE A 18 11.98 37.84 -17.63
CA ILE A 18 12.81 37.19 -16.60
C ILE A 18 12.16 35.83 -16.31
N PRO A 19 12.82 34.69 -16.53
CA PRO A 19 12.26 33.41 -16.17
C PRO A 19 12.23 33.30 -14.64
N ILE A 20 11.03 33.32 -14.07
CA ILE A 20 10.80 32.95 -12.67
C ILE A 20 11.21 31.48 -12.54
N LYS A 21 12.40 31.23 -11.97
CA LYS A 21 12.80 29.92 -11.46
C LYS A 21 11.76 29.51 -10.42
N THR A 22 10.90 28.57 -10.75
CA THR A 22 10.08 27.85 -9.78
C THR A 22 11.02 26.95 -8.97
N SER A 23 11.58 27.49 -7.89
CA SER A 23 12.31 26.70 -6.91
C SER A 23 11.33 25.71 -6.27
N ASN A 24 11.46 24.44 -6.65
CA ASN A 24 10.65 23.35 -6.11
C ASN A 24 10.99 23.20 -4.61
N PRO A 25 10.06 23.43 -3.67
CA PRO A 25 10.35 23.56 -2.23
C PRO A 25 10.70 22.22 -1.53
N CYS A 26 11.08 21.20 -2.29
CA CYS A 26 11.32 19.83 -1.81
C CYS A 26 12.76 19.34 -1.99
N VAL A 27 13.67 20.19 -2.47
CA VAL A 27 15.08 19.81 -2.69
C VAL A 27 15.94 20.43 -1.60
N GLU A 28 16.11 19.75 -0.48
CA GLU A 28 17.31 19.93 0.33
C GLU A 28 18.44 19.15 -0.37
N ARG A 29 19.53 19.85 -0.70
CA ARG A 29 20.72 19.25 -1.30
C ARG A 29 21.47 18.50 -0.20
N ASP A 30 21.52 17.18 -0.30
CA ASP A 30 22.53 16.38 0.40
C ASP A 30 23.72 16.23 -0.57
N GLU A 31 24.82 16.94 -0.27
CA GLU A 31 26.14 16.64 -0.83
C GLU A 31 26.79 15.55 0.03
N ASP A 32 27.03 14.38 -0.59
CA ASP A 32 28.18 13.49 -0.36
C ASP A 32 27.91 12.15 -1.06
N GLY A 33 28.57 11.95 -2.19
CA GLY A 33 28.50 10.74 -3.00
C GLY A 33 29.49 9.68 -2.49
N GLU A 34 28.97 8.58 -1.95
CA GLU A 34 29.73 7.34 -1.78
C GLU A 34 28.90 6.19 -2.35
N ARG A 35 29.46 5.53 -3.38
CA ARG A 35 28.80 4.52 -4.22
C ARG A 35 28.59 3.23 -3.39
N GLY A 36 27.38 3.06 -2.88
CA GLY A 36 26.98 1.93 -2.03
C GLY A 36 26.69 0.65 -2.80
N ASN A 37 27.13 -0.47 -2.23
CA ASN A 37 27.02 -1.85 -2.71
C ASN A 37 25.60 -2.21 -3.23
N LYS A 38 25.51 -2.78 -4.43
CA LYS A 38 24.28 -3.35 -5.00
C LYS A 38 23.96 -4.67 -4.30
N ASP A 39 23.40 -4.62 -3.09
CA ASP A 39 22.82 -5.80 -2.46
C ASP A 39 21.57 -6.22 -3.27
N SER A 40 21.67 -7.32 -4.00
CA SER A 40 20.65 -7.94 -4.86
C SER A 40 19.49 -8.55 -4.07
N VAL A 41 18.80 -7.75 -3.27
CA VAL A 41 17.70 -8.20 -2.38
C VAL A 41 16.32 -8.05 -3.02
N PHE A 42 16.24 -7.46 -4.21
CA PHE A 42 14.98 -7.30 -4.92
C PHE A 42 14.48 -8.67 -5.40
N MET A 43 13.23 -8.98 -5.08
CA MET A 43 12.46 -9.89 -5.92
C MET A 43 12.54 -9.32 -7.34
N ALA A 44 13.33 -9.95 -8.21
CA ALA A 44 13.49 -9.48 -9.57
C ALA A 44 12.11 -9.43 -10.23
N PRO A 45 11.70 -8.31 -10.82
CA PRO A 45 10.46 -8.28 -11.57
C PRO A 45 10.55 -9.32 -12.70
N PHE A 46 9.39 -9.87 -13.11
CA PHE A 46 9.37 -10.63 -14.36
C PHE A 46 9.95 -9.77 -15.50
N PRO A 47 10.62 -10.39 -16.49
CA PRO A 47 11.17 -9.67 -17.64
C PRO A 47 10.11 -8.78 -18.28
N GLU A 48 10.52 -7.63 -18.83
CA GLU A 48 9.58 -6.74 -19.50
C GLU A 48 8.95 -7.45 -20.71
N ARG A 49 7.62 -7.43 -20.81
CA ARG A 49 6.88 -8.09 -21.88
C ARG A 49 6.69 -7.15 -23.06
N ARG A 50 6.97 -7.62 -24.27
CA ARG A 50 6.50 -6.97 -25.49
C ARG A 50 4.99 -7.18 -25.62
N LEU A 51 4.23 -6.10 -25.68
CA LEU A 51 2.80 -6.16 -25.96
C LEU A 51 2.57 -6.79 -27.33
N THR A 52 1.52 -7.60 -27.47
CA THR A 52 1.15 -8.24 -28.73
C THR A 52 0.76 -7.19 -29.78
N GLU A 53 1.11 -7.43 -31.04
CA GLU A 53 0.88 -6.48 -32.14
C GLU A 53 -0.60 -6.18 -32.43
N ASN A 54 -1.52 -7.01 -31.94
CA ASN A 54 -2.97 -6.93 -32.20
C ASN A 54 -3.75 -5.96 -31.29
N LEU A 55 -3.09 -5.19 -30.42
CA LEU A 55 -3.77 -4.20 -29.57
C LEU A 55 -4.00 -2.90 -30.32
N ASN A 56 -5.15 -2.25 -30.10
CA ASN A 56 -5.37 -0.89 -30.58
C ASN A 56 -4.59 0.14 -29.73
N GLU A 57 -4.52 1.39 -30.16
CA GLU A 57 -3.74 2.43 -29.45
C GLU A 57 -4.23 2.73 -28.03
N GLU A 58 -5.55 2.65 -27.80
CA GLU A 58 -6.13 2.84 -26.47
C GLU A 58 -5.71 1.71 -25.51
N GLU A 59 -5.75 0.46 -25.98
CA GLU A 59 -5.31 -0.71 -25.23
C GLU A 59 -3.80 -0.67 -24.96
N LYS A 60 -2.98 -0.26 -25.94
CA LYS A 60 -1.54 -0.07 -25.75
C LYS A 60 -1.26 0.97 -24.65
N GLU A 61 -1.96 2.09 -24.66
CA GLU A 61 -1.81 3.13 -23.63
C GLU A 61 -2.29 2.62 -22.24
N PHE A 62 -3.34 1.80 -22.19
CA PHE A 62 -3.78 1.16 -20.94
C PHE A 62 -2.71 0.25 -20.31
N TRP A 63 -1.89 -0.44 -21.10
CA TRP A 63 -0.84 -1.32 -20.56
C TRP A 63 0.50 -0.61 -20.30
N LYS A 64 0.76 0.50 -20.98
CA LYS A 64 2.00 1.28 -20.87
C LYS A 64 2.32 1.70 -19.44
N GLN A 65 3.48 1.32 -18.92
CA GLN A 65 3.88 1.69 -17.56
C GLN A 65 4.16 3.20 -17.45
N PRO A 66 3.86 3.85 -16.32
CA PRO A 66 4.10 5.29 -16.17
C PRO A 66 5.61 5.57 -16.12
N ASN A 67 6.01 6.76 -16.56
CA ASN A 67 7.39 7.21 -16.44
C ASN A 67 7.75 7.39 -14.95
N GLY A 68 8.75 6.66 -14.47
CA GLY A 68 9.29 6.78 -13.11
C GLY A 68 10.07 8.08 -12.85
N LEU A 69 10.18 8.98 -13.83
CA LEU A 69 10.91 10.25 -13.80
C LEU A 69 12.39 10.10 -13.40
N GLY A 70 12.96 8.92 -13.63
CA GLY A 70 14.32 8.55 -13.23
C GLY A 70 14.50 8.32 -11.73
N TYR A 71 13.42 8.20 -10.94
CA TYR A 71 13.54 7.80 -9.54
C TYR A 71 13.82 6.30 -9.43
N GLU A 72 14.83 5.97 -8.65
CA GLU A 72 15.22 4.61 -8.31
C GLU A 72 15.36 4.42 -6.78
N PRO A 73 15.18 3.19 -6.27
CA PRO A 73 15.48 2.86 -4.88
C PRO A 73 16.85 3.35 -4.42
N CYS A 74 16.89 4.17 -3.38
CA CYS A 74 18.14 4.60 -2.75
C CYS A 74 17.96 4.66 -1.23
N LEU A 75 18.92 4.12 -0.48
CA LEU A 75 18.89 4.14 0.99
C LEU A 75 20.28 4.43 1.54
N HIS A 76 20.75 5.67 1.32
CA HIS A 76 22.00 6.16 1.88
C HIS A 76 21.78 6.72 3.27
N PHE A 77 22.33 6.06 4.29
CA PHE A 77 22.23 6.50 5.68
C PHE A 77 23.40 7.41 6.05
N SER A 78 23.13 8.49 6.80
CA SER A 78 24.16 9.43 7.22
C SER A 78 25.28 8.77 8.04
N ILE A 79 26.49 9.34 8.00
CA ILE A 79 27.62 8.88 8.83
C ILE A 79 27.24 8.91 10.31
N GLY A 80 26.55 9.96 10.77
CA GLY A 80 26.07 10.09 12.14
C GLY A 80 25.15 8.94 12.54
N TYR A 81 24.20 8.58 11.67
CA TYR A 81 23.32 7.43 11.90
C TYR A 81 24.12 6.11 11.99
N ARG A 82 25.04 5.87 11.05
CA ARG A 82 25.88 4.65 11.02
C ARG A 82 26.70 4.52 12.30
N ARG A 83 27.34 5.60 12.77
CA ARG A 83 28.09 5.63 14.03
C ARG A 83 27.19 5.31 15.23
N ALA A 84 26.01 5.92 15.32
CA ALA A 84 25.06 5.67 16.39
C ALA A 84 24.50 4.24 16.40
N SER A 85 24.55 3.51 15.27
CA SER A 85 24.08 2.11 15.20
C SER A 85 25.03 1.13 15.88
N ARG A 86 26.32 1.47 16.00
CA ARG A 86 27.39 0.62 16.57
C ARG A 86 27.41 0.62 18.11
N LYS A 87 26.68 1.54 18.75
CA LYS A 87 26.59 1.62 20.22
C LYS A 87 25.91 0.36 20.79
N LYS A 88 26.41 -0.09 21.96
CA LYS A 88 25.83 -1.22 22.70
C LYS A 88 24.37 -0.93 23.07
N ARG A 89 23.48 -1.88 22.80
CA ARG A 89 22.04 -1.72 23.05
C ARG A 89 21.69 -1.90 24.52
N LYS A 90 20.65 -1.18 24.94
CA LYS A 90 20.13 -1.19 26.31
C LYS A 90 18.80 -1.95 26.30
N GLY A 91 18.78 -3.14 26.90
CA GLY A 91 17.56 -3.94 27.10
C GLY A 91 16.88 -4.42 25.81
N PHE A 92 15.63 -4.85 25.98
CA PHE A 92 14.84 -5.49 24.92
C PHE A 92 13.48 -4.81 24.74
N VAL A 93 13.03 -4.75 23.50
CA VAL A 93 11.67 -4.36 23.13
C VAL A 93 10.98 -5.58 22.54
N MET A 94 9.84 -5.93 23.10
CA MET A 94 8.90 -6.91 22.57
C MET A 94 7.66 -6.18 22.10
N VAL A 95 7.10 -6.63 20.97
CA VAL A 95 5.91 -6.03 20.38
C VAL A 95 4.92 -7.12 20.04
N VAL A 96 3.66 -6.90 20.41
CA VAL A 96 2.53 -7.70 19.94
C VAL A 96 1.81 -6.91 18.84
N VAL A 97 1.76 -7.47 17.64
CA VAL A 97 1.11 -6.85 16.48
C VAL A 97 -0.21 -7.56 16.20
N SER A 98 -1.25 -6.83 15.77
CA SER A 98 -2.58 -7.38 15.56
C SER A 98 -3.25 -6.89 14.28
N GLY A 99 -4.40 -7.48 13.93
CA GLY A 99 -5.12 -7.17 12.70
C GLY A 99 -4.66 -8.02 11.53
N GLY A 100 -5.07 -7.65 10.31
CA GLY A 100 -4.76 -8.43 9.10
C GLY A 100 -3.33 -8.19 8.61
N LEU A 101 -2.86 -9.02 7.66
CA LEU A 101 -1.48 -9.01 7.15
C LEU A 101 -0.88 -7.61 6.96
N ASN A 102 -1.55 -6.75 6.19
CA ASN A 102 -1.01 -5.42 5.87
C ASN A 102 -1.06 -4.44 7.07
N GLN A 103 -1.90 -4.69 8.09
CA GLN A 103 -1.84 -3.98 9.37
C GLN A 103 -0.65 -4.43 10.21
N GLN A 104 -0.39 -5.74 10.24
CA GLN A 104 0.77 -6.32 10.93
C GLN A 104 2.07 -5.78 10.31
N ARG A 105 2.19 -5.76 8.97
CA ARG A 105 3.34 -5.17 8.25
C ARG A 105 3.63 -3.73 8.72
N ASN A 106 2.61 -2.87 8.78
CA ASN A 106 2.79 -1.48 9.22
C ASN A 106 3.26 -1.38 10.68
N GLN A 107 2.73 -2.23 11.57
CA GLN A 107 3.14 -2.26 12.97
C GLN A 107 4.56 -2.79 13.15
N ILE A 108 4.99 -3.77 12.34
CA ILE A 108 6.37 -4.30 12.35
C ILE A 108 7.35 -3.21 11.89
N VAL A 109 7.00 -2.42 10.86
CA VAL A 109 7.79 -1.24 10.44
C VAL A 109 7.98 -0.28 11.61
N ASP A 110 6.89 0.09 12.29
CA ASP A 110 6.95 1.01 13.43
C ASP A 110 7.74 0.40 14.60
N ALA A 111 7.60 -0.90 14.87
CA ALA A 111 8.33 -1.61 15.93
C ALA A 111 9.85 -1.53 15.77
N VAL A 112 10.36 -1.75 14.55
CA VAL A 112 11.79 -1.65 14.26
C VAL A 112 12.30 -0.22 14.49
N VAL A 113 11.54 0.78 14.05
CA VAL A 113 11.94 2.18 14.26
C VAL A 113 11.88 2.57 15.73
N ILE A 114 10.88 2.11 16.48
CA ILE A 114 10.78 2.32 17.93
C ILE A 114 12.00 1.70 18.63
N ALA A 115 12.37 0.46 18.31
CA ALA A 115 13.56 -0.18 18.86
C ALA A 115 14.84 0.61 18.53
N ARG A 116 14.91 1.22 17.34
CA ARG A 116 16.03 2.12 16.97
C ARG A 116 16.04 3.40 17.80
N ILE A 117 14.90 4.06 18.00
CA ILE A 117 14.75 5.30 18.78
C ILE A 117 15.18 5.08 20.24
N LEU A 118 14.84 3.92 20.80
CA LEU A 118 15.12 3.52 22.17
C LEU A 118 16.51 2.90 22.37
N GLU A 119 17.30 2.74 21.31
CA GLU A 119 18.60 2.07 21.34
C GLU A 119 18.54 0.67 21.96
N ALA A 120 17.46 -0.07 21.69
CA ALA A 120 17.20 -1.40 22.22
C ALA A 120 17.49 -2.50 21.20
N THR A 121 17.51 -3.75 21.69
CA THR A 121 17.39 -4.96 20.89
C THR A 121 15.91 -5.29 20.68
N LEU A 122 15.49 -5.58 19.46
CA LEU A 122 14.13 -6.01 19.17
C LEU A 122 14.03 -7.54 19.30
N VAL A 123 13.01 -8.03 19.99
CA VAL A 123 12.61 -9.45 19.88
C VAL A 123 11.68 -9.57 18.69
N VAL A 124 11.82 -10.64 17.89
CA VAL A 124 10.93 -10.91 16.75
C VAL A 124 9.47 -10.66 17.15
N PRO A 125 8.73 -9.81 16.41
CA PRO A 125 7.36 -9.43 16.79
C PRO A 125 6.42 -10.63 16.91
N VAL A 126 5.59 -10.63 17.94
CA VAL A 126 4.58 -11.66 18.16
C VAL A 126 3.31 -11.26 17.41
N LEU A 127 2.83 -12.15 16.53
CA LEU A 127 1.54 -11.96 15.86
C LEU A 127 0.42 -12.38 16.82
N LYS A 128 -0.51 -11.47 17.11
CA LYS A 128 -1.67 -11.77 17.96
C LYS A 128 -2.66 -12.64 17.17
N PHE A 129 -3.18 -13.68 17.82
CA PHE A 129 -4.31 -14.45 17.31
C PHE A 129 -5.42 -13.53 16.81
N ASN A 130 -5.90 -13.79 15.61
CA ASN A 130 -6.92 -12.98 14.99
C ASN A 130 -8.30 -13.64 15.12
N LEU A 131 -9.18 -13.06 15.94
CA LEU A 131 -10.54 -13.59 16.16
C LEU A 131 -11.46 -13.48 14.95
N ILE A 132 -11.22 -12.55 14.01
CA ILE A 132 -12.09 -12.35 12.84
C ILE A 132 -11.80 -13.39 11.76
N TRP A 133 -10.53 -13.77 11.62
CA TRP A 133 -10.07 -14.71 10.59
C TRP A 133 -9.52 -16.03 11.17
N GLU A 134 -9.73 -16.25 12.47
CA GLU A 134 -9.27 -17.41 13.26
C GLU A 134 -7.80 -17.81 13.01
N ASP A 135 -6.96 -16.80 12.79
CA ASP A 135 -5.58 -17.00 12.34
C ASP A 135 -4.62 -17.00 13.53
N ASN A 136 -3.94 -18.14 13.74
CA ASN A 136 -2.94 -18.34 14.78
C ASN A 136 -1.49 -18.36 14.25
N SER A 137 -1.26 -17.89 13.02
CA SER A 137 0.06 -17.88 12.40
C SER A 137 1.09 -17.13 13.25
N GLU A 138 2.28 -17.69 13.36
CA GLU A 138 3.43 -17.04 13.97
C GLU A 138 4.20 -16.18 12.95
N PHE A 139 5.17 -15.40 13.42
CA PHE A 139 5.98 -14.55 12.54
C PHE A 139 6.63 -15.35 11.40
N SER A 140 7.20 -16.52 11.72
CA SER A 140 7.93 -17.37 10.77
C SER A 140 7.03 -18.11 9.78
N ASP A 141 5.73 -18.28 10.09
CA ASP A 141 4.77 -18.80 9.12
C ASP A 141 4.60 -17.84 7.95
N ILE A 142 4.61 -16.53 8.24
CA ILE A 142 4.28 -15.47 7.28
C ILE A 142 5.52 -14.83 6.67
N PHE A 143 6.54 -14.58 7.47
CA PHE A 143 7.74 -13.83 7.09
C PHE A 143 9.00 -14.66 7.29
N ASP A 144 10.00 -14.39 6.47
CA ASP A 144 11.32 -14.99 6.60
C ASP A 144 12.08 -14.33 7.76
N ALA A 145 12.09 -14.99 8.92
CA ALA A 145 12.68 -14.47 10.15
C ALA A 145 14.20 -14.27 10.05
N GLU A 146 14.93 -15.17 9.38
CA GLU A 146 16.37 -15.03 9.21
C GLU A 146 16.70 -13.85 8.30
N HIS A 147 16.01 -13.74 7.15
CA HIS A 147 16.17 -12.59 6.26
C HIS A 147 15.84 -11.27 6.94
N PHE A 148 14.78 -11.24 7.75
CA PHE A 148 14.39 -10.05 8.53
C PHE A 148 15.50 -9.62 9.51
N LYS A 149 16.06 -10.58 10.27
CA LYS A 149 17.17 -10.32 11.19
C LYS A 149 18.43 -9.85 10.46
N MET A 150 18.82 -10.56 9.40
CA MET A 150 20.04 -10.26 8.64
C MET A 150 19.95 -8.89 7.96
N SER A 151 18.83 -8.60 7.29
CA SER A 151 18.61 -7.34 6.57
C SER A 151 18.63 -6.10 7.48
N LEU A 152 18.33 -6.28 8.77
CA LEU A 152 18.25 -5.19 9.74
C LEU A 152 19.40 -5.15 10.73
N ARG A 153 20.31 -6.14 10.70
CA ARG A 153 21.49 -6.24 11.58
C ARG A 153 22.31 -4.93 11.67
N PRO A 154 22.56 -4.17 10.58
CA PRO A 154 23.29 -2.90 10.66
C PRO A 154 22.52 -1.77 11.37
N HIS A 155 21.21 -1.92 11.56
CA HIS A 155 20.30 -0.87 12.03
C HIS A 155 19.78 -1.15 13.43
N VAL A 156 19.32 -2.37 13.68
CA VAL A 156 18.72 -2.82 14.94
C VAL A 156 19.07 -4.29 15.15
N PRO A 157 19.71 -4.66 16.28
CA PRO A 157 19.86 -6.06 16.64
C PRO A 157 18.50 -6.69 16.88
N ILE A 158 18.26 -7.86 16.28
CA ILE A 158 17.00 -8.59 16.40
C ILE A 158 17.30 -10.02 16.86
N VAL A 159 16.61 -10.48 17.90
CA VAL A 159 16.73 -11.84 18.45
C VAL A 159 15.39 -12.57 18.34
N THR A 160 15.43 -13.90 18.20
CA THR A 160 14.22 -14.74 18.10
C THR A 160 13.42 -14.72 19.41
N SER A 161 14.11 -14.82 20.55
CA SER A 161 13.50 -14.85 21.88
C SER A 161 14.35 -14.08 22.89
N LEU A 162 13.79 -13.80 24.06
CA LEU A 162 14.54 -13.23 25.17
C LEU A 162 15.59 -14.23 25.68
N PRO A 163 16.82 -13.79 26.03
CA PRO A 163 17.80 -14.66 26.66
C PRO A 163 17.30 -15.24 27.99
N SER A 164 17.68 -16.47 28.29
CA SER A 164 17.24 -17.22 29.50
C SER A 164 17.60 -16.53 30.82
N SER A 165 18.62 -15.67 30.82
CA SER A 165 19.07 -14.89 31.98
C SER A 165 18.14 -13.71 32.35
N TYR A 166 17.11 -13.43 31.54
CA TYR A 166 16.14 -12.37 31.85
C TYR A 166 14.93 -12.93 32.61
N PRO A 167 14.50 -12.29 33.72
CA PRO A 167 13.37 -12.76 34.50
C PRO A 167 12.08 -12.76 33.68
N ARG A 168 11.15 -13.66 34.03
CA ARG A 168 9.79 -13.69 33.47
C ARG A 168 9.18 -12.28 33.56
N LEU A 169 8.75 -11.78 32.41
CA LEU A 169 8.27 -10.42 32.22
C LEU A 169 7.21 -10.05 33.25
N LYS A 170 7.38 -8.93 33.96
CA LYS A 170 6.23 -8.11 34.36
C LYS A 170 5.91 -7.19 33.19
N PRO A 171 4.83 -7.42 32.43
CA PRO A 171 4.46 -6.55 31.33
C PRO A 171 4.31 -5.13 31.85
N TYR A 172 5.11 -4.20 31.33
CA TYR A 172 4.86 -2.79 31.57
C TYR A 172 3.71 -2.35 30.65
N ALA A 173 2.51 -2.83 30.95
CA ALA A 173 1.29 -2.55 30.20
C ALA A 173 0.84 -1.12 30.55
N HIS A 174 1.32 -0.15 29.79
CA HIS A 174 0.83 1.23 29.88
C HIS A 174 -0.10 1.53 28.72
N LYS A 175 -1.09 2.39 28.97
CA LYS A 175 -1.92 3.00 27.94
C LYS A 175 -1.03 3.91 27.07
N ILE A 176 -0.67 3.41 25.89
CA ILE A 176 0.15 4.13 24.92
C ILE A 176 -0.74 5.20 24.25
N PRO A 177 -0.25 6.44 24.03
CA PRO A 177 -1.04 7.45 23.32
C PRO A 177 -1.22 7.08 21.85
N ARG A 178 -2.32 7.55 21.23
CA ARG A 178 -2.64 7.29 19.81
C ARG A 178 -1.54 7.71 18.83
N LEU A 179 -0.72 8.70 19.19
CA LEU A 179 0.40 9.17 18.41
C LEU A 179 1.68 9.10 19.24
N LEU A 180 2.69 8.39 18.73
CA LEU A 180 3.98 8.22 19.38
C LEU A 180 5.02 9.12 18.73
N THR A 181 5.66 10.00 19.50
CA THR A 181 6.79 10.80 19.03
C THR A 181 8.11 10.23 19.57
N PRO A 182 9.23 10.42 18.86
CA PRO A 182 10.54 9.99 19.36
C PRO A 182 10.88 10.55 20.75
N LEU A 183 10.50 11.81 21.01
CA LEU A 183 10.69 12.46 22.32
C LEU A 183 9.91 11.75 23.42
N TRP A 184 8.62 11.49 23.20
CA TRP A 184 7.77 10.81 24.18
C TRP A 184 8.29 9.39 24.47
N LEU A 185 8.68 8.65 23.43
CA LEU A 185 9.25 7.31 23.58
C LEU A 185 10.48 7.31 24.48
N ARG A 186 11.44 8.21 24.22
CA ARG A 186 12.65 8.32 25.05
C ARG A 186 12.32 8.69 26.49
N ALA A 187 11.53 9.74 26.69
CA ALA A 187 11.15 10.20 28.03
C ALA A 187 10.47 9.09 28.85
N LYS A 188 9.62 8.27 28.21
CA LYS A 188 8.85 7.23 28.92
C LYS A 188 9.66 5.97 29.23
N PHE A 189 10.62 5.62 28.38
CA PHE A 189 11.19 4.28 28.33
C PHE A 189 12.72 4.19 28.50
N ILE A 190 13.49 5.24 28.21
CA ILE A 190 14.96 5.13 28.14
C ILE A 190 15.59 4.68 29.47
N ASN A 191 15.08 5.22 30.60
CA ASN A 191 15.57 4.88 31.94
C ASN A 191 15.22 3.44 32.32
N LYS A 192 14.12 2.89 31.79
CA LYS A 192 13.67 1.52 32.06
C LYS A 192 14.52 0.46 31.36
N LEU A 193 15.23 0.84 30.30
CA LEU A 193 16.11 -0.04 29.55
C LEU A 193 17.53 -0.13 30.13
N GLY A 194 17.92 0.81 31.01
CA GLY A 194 19.31 1.03 31.47
C GLY A 194 20.01 -0.12 32.21
N ARG A 195 19.30 -1.19 32.59
CA ARG A 195 19.86 -2.40 33.24
C ARG A 195 19.32 -3.71 32.65
N GLY A 196 19.10 -3.76 31.32
CA GLY A 196 18.54 -4.95 30.69
C GLY A 196 17.02 -5.09 30.88
N GLY A 197 16.32 -3.99 31.14
CA GLY A 197 14.86 -4.02 31.22
C GLY A 197 14.24 -4.49 29.90
N VAL A 198 13.06 -5.08 29.99
CA VAL A 198 12.27 -5.48 28.83
C VAL A 198 10.99 -4.66 28.78
N ILE A 199 10.68 -4.10 27.61
CA ILE A 199 9.46 -3.35 27.35
C ILE A 199 8.57 -4.18 26.45
N LEU A 200 7.33 -4.42 26.89
CA LEU A 200 6.30 -5.04 26.06
C LEU A 200 5.33 -3.97 25.55
N LEU A 201 5.34 -3.72 24.24
CA LEU A 201 4.40 -2.83 23.58
C LEU A 201 3.21 -3.63 23.03
N LYS A 202 2.04 -3.40 23.61
CA LYS A 202 0.75 -3.86 23.09
C LYS A 202 -0.04 -2.66 22.55
N GLY A 203 -0.83 -2.84 21.51
CA GLY A 203 -1.76 -1.80 21.03
C GLY A 203 -1.21 -0.86 19.94
N LEU A 204 -0.17 -1.25 19.19
CA LEU A 204 0.27 -0.50 17.99
C LEU A 204 -0.78 -0.49 16.85
N THR A 205 -1.87 -1.25 16.98
CA THR A 205 -3.01 -1.11 16.05
C THR A 205 -3.76 0.20 16.27
N GLU A 206 -3.84 0.67 17.52
CA GLU A 206 -4.54 1.90 17.93
C GLU A 206 -3.59 3.10 18.05
N SER A 207 -2.30 2.84 18.24
CA SER A 207 -1.23 3.84 18.38
C SER A 207 -0.31 3.81 17.17
N ARG A 208 0.03 4.96 16.59
CA ARG A 208 0.92 5.03 15.42
C ARG A 208 2.18 5.82 15.73
N LEU A 209 3.32 5.38 15.21
CA LEU A 209 4.52 6.21 15.22
C LEU A 209 4.27 7.46 14.37
N SER A 210 4.77 8.61 14.84
CA SER A 210 4.75 9.85 14.07
C SER A 210 5.34 9.62 12.69
N LYS A 211 4.70 10.21 11.68
CA LYS A 211 5.21 10.23 10.30
C LYS A 211 6.18 11.39 10.06
N ASP A 212 6.31 12.28 11.03
CA ASP A 212 7.34 13.30 11.06
C ASP A 212 8.52 12.75 11.88
N LEU A 213 9.45 12.13 11.14
CA LEU A 213 10.67 11.54 11.66
C LEU A 213 11.86 12.09 10.87
N PRO A 214 13.05 12.16 11.49
CA PRO A 214 14.29 12.43 10.79
C PRO A 214 14.50 11.52 9.58
N LEU A 215 15.20 12.04 8.56
CA LEU A 215 15.38 11.39 7.26
C LEU A 215 15.91 9.95 7.38
N ASP A 216 16.94 9.69 8.20
CA ASP A 216 17.47 8.33 8.38
C ASP A 216 16.46 7.35 9.01
N LEU A 217 15.54 7.84 9.86
CA LEU A 217 14.48 7.00 10.40
C LEU A 217 13.41 6.71 9.34
N GLN A 218 13.14 7.65 8.42
CA GLN A 218 12.30 7.37 7.27
C GLN A 218 12.94 6.34 6.34
N LYS A 219 14.23 6.48 6.03
CA LYS A 219 15.02 5.50 5.26
C LYS A 219 14.98 4.11 5.92
N LEU A 220 15.03 4.04 7.25
CA LEU A 220 14.84 2.78 7.98
C LEU A 220 13.43 2.20 7.76
N ARG A 221 12.37 3.02 7.77
CA ARG A 221 11.01 2.54 7.45
C ARG A 221 10.95 1.95 6.05
N CYS A 222 11.56 2.59 5.07
CA CYS A 222 11.66 2.09 3.70
C CYS A 222 12.40 0.74 3.65
N LYS A 223 13.56 0.63 4.32
CA LYS A 223 14.34 -0.63 4.39
C LYS A 223 13.50 -1.75 4.98
N VAL A 224 12.78 -1.50 6.07
CA VAL A 224 11.92 -2.54 6.67
C VAL A 224 10.77 -2.91 5.73
N ALA A 225 10.08 -1.90 5.17
CA ALA A 225 8.89 -2.08 4.34
C ALA A 225 9.15 -2.87 3.05
N PHE A 226 10.24 -2.55 2.36
CA PHE A 226 10.53 -3.03 1.00
C PHE A 226 11.65 -4.06 0.93
N HIS A 227 12.55 -4.14 1.92
CA HIS A 227 13.67 -5.10 1.90
C HIS A 227 13.54 -6.19 2.96
N ALA A 228 13.28 -5.82 4.22
CA ALA A 228 13.35 -6.78 5.34
C ALA A 228 12.10 -7.65 5.48
N MET A 229 10.90 -7.12 5.17
CA MET A 229 9.64 -7.87 5.26
C MET A 229 9.38 -8.75 4.03
N ARG A 230 10.25 -9.75 3.87
CA ARG A 230 10.14 -10.84 2.89
C ARG A 230 9.20 -11.92 3.43
N PHE A 231 8.24 -12.37 2.61
CA PHE A 231 7.38 -13.50 2.99
C PHE A 231 8.19 -14.79 3.11
N SER A 232 7.69 -15.75 3.90
CA SER A 232 8.31 -17.06 4.08
C SER A 232 8.45 -17.82 2.74
N ALA A 233 9.40 -18.76 2.68
CA ALA A 233 9.67 -19.51 1.46
C ALA A 233 8.44 -20.27 0.91
N PRO A 234 7.59 -20.94 1.73
CA PRO A 234 6.39 -21.62 1.25
C PRO A 234 5.39 -20.66 0.58
N ILE A 235 5.11 -19.51 1.20
CA ILE A 235 4.20 -18.49 0.66
C ILE A 235 4.76 -17.92 -0.65
N ARG A 236 6.06 -17.59 -0.67
CA ARG A 236 6.73 -17.12 -1.89
C ARG A 236 6.63 -18.12 -3.03
N ALA A 237 6.89 -19.39 -2.76
CA ALA A 237 6.89 -20.43 -3.79
C ALA A 237 5.52 -20.53 -4.47
N VAL A 238 4.43 -20.59 -3.69
CA VAL A 238 3.07 -20.63 -4.23
C VAL A 238 2.70 -19.32 -4.93
N GLY A 239 2.91 -18.17 -4.27
CA GLY A 239 2.60 -16.87 -4.86
C GLY A 239 3.31 -16.61 -6.18
N MET A 240 4.58 -17.01 -6.30
CA MET A 240 5.34 -16.90 -7.55
C MET A 240 4.79 -17.83 -8.64
N ARG A 241 4.44 -19.08 -8.32
CA ARG A 241 3.82 -19.99 -9.29
C ARG A 241 2.49 -19.46 -9.81
N LEU A 242 1.64 -18.92 -8.94
CA LEU A 242 0.38 -18.30 -9.35
C LEU A 242 0.62 -17.06 -10.22
N ALA A 243 1.55 -16.20 -9.83
CA ALA A 243 1.93 -15.03 -10.63
C ALA A 243 2.48 -15.45 -12.01
N GLU A 244 3.30 -16.50 -12.07
CA GLU A 244 3.84 -17.04 -13.31
C GLU A 244 2.76 -17.63 -14.22
N ARG A 245 1.75 -18.32 -13.68
CA ARG A 245 0.59 -18.80 -14.46
C ARG A 245 -0.23 -17.67 -15.06
N MET A 246 -0.40 -16.57 -14.32
CA MET A 246 -1.04 -15.37 -14.88
C MET A 246 -0.16 -14.77 -15.97
N TRP A 247 1.12 -14.57 -15.64
CA TRP A 247 2.12 -13.97 -16.50
C TRP A 247 2.21 -14.72 -17.83
N THR A 248 2.54 -16.01 -17.85
CA THR A 248 2.74 -16.82 -19.07
C THR A 248 1.62 -16.67 -20.10
N LYS A 249 0.37 -16.44 -19.66
CA LYS A 249 -0.76 -16.27 -20.56
C LYS A 249 -0.85 -14.88 -21.21
N GLY A 250 -0.34 -13.82 -20.60
CA GLY A 250 -0.50 -12.44 -21.10
C GLY A 250 -0.31 -11.37 -20.02
N PRO A 251 -0.35 -10.08 -20.38
CA PRO A 251 -0.49 -9.03 -19.38
C PRO A 251 -1.81 -9.21 -18.60
N TYR A 252 -1.81 -8.85 -17.32
CA TYR A 252 -2.99 -9.02 -16.46
C TYR A 252 -3.18 -7.88 -15.46
N ILE A 253 -4.44 -7.70 -15.06
CA ILE A 253 -4.88 -6.74 -14.06
C ILE A 253 -5.07 -7.48 -12.74
N ALA A 254 -4.45 -7.01 -11.65
CA ALA A 254 -4.80 -7.45 -10.31
C ALA A 254 -5.77 -6.46 -9.66
N LEU A 255 -6.96 -6.95 -9.31
CA LEU A 255 -7.99 -6.20 -8.63
C LEU A 255 -8.07 -6.60 -7.16
N HIS A 256 -7.83 -5.64 -6.28
CA HIS A 256 -8.11 -5.83 -4.86
C HIS A 256 -9.54 -5.37 -4.56
N LEU A 257 -10.50 -6.28 -4.74
CA LEU A 257 -11.91 -5.99 -4.58
C LEU A 257 -12.33 -6.21 -3.13
N ARG A 258 -12.80 -5.14 -2.49
CA ARG A 258 -13.26 -5.13 -1.11
C ARG A 258 -14.79 -5.24 -1.05
N LEU A 259 -15.29 -6.40 -1.46
CA LEU A 259 -16.73 -6.70 -1.58
C LEU A 259 -17.26 -7.57 -0.43
N GLU A 260 -16.43 -7.85 0.57
CA GLU A 260 -16.78 -8.74 1.68
C GLU A 260 -17.78 -8.06 2.65
N LYS A 261 -18.63 -8.87 3.32
CA LYS A 261 -19.66 -8.37 4.25
C LYS A 261 -19.08 -7.41 5.30
N ASP A 262 -17.92 -7.75 5.87
CA ASP A 262 -17.25 -6.95 6.90
C ASP A 262 -16.80 -5.57 6.38
N VAL A 263 -16.61 -5.39 5.08
CA VAL A 263 -16.27 -4.09 4.47
C VAL A 263 -17.50 -3.21 4.40
N TRP A 264 -18.60 -3.72 3.88
CA TRP A 264 -19.85 -2.95 3.75
C TRP A 264 -20.36 -2.47 5.11
N VAL A 265 -20.36 -3.38 6.09
CA VAL A 265 -20.73 -3.08 7.48
C VAL A 265 -19.85 -1.99 8.08
N ARG A 266 -18.51 -2.15 8.01
CA ARG A 266 -17.57 -1.18 8.61
C ARG A 266 -17.54 0.16 7.89
N THR A 267 -17.75 0.19 6.58
CA THR A 267 -17.77 1.44 5.81
C THR A 267 -19.10 2.17 5.94
N GLY A 268 -20.15 1.50 6.40
CA GLY A 268 -21.51 2.05 6.45
C GLY A 268 -22.08 2.30 5.06
N CYS A 269 -21.62 1.53 4.08
CA CYS A 269 -22.02 1.64 2.68
C CYS A 269 -22.86 0.44 2.23
N LEU A 270 -23.69 0.66 1.21
CA LEU A 270 -24.49 -0.38 0.60
C LEU A 270 -23.74 -1.03 -0.58
N PRO A 271 -23.86 -2.36 -0.78
CA PRO A 271 -23.16 -3.11 -1.80
C PRO A 271 -23.65 -2.78 -3.23
N GLY A 272 -24.85 -2.22 -3.37
CA GLY A 272 -25.46 -1.94 -4.68
C GLY A 272 -25.92 -3.22 -5.39
N LEU A 273 -26.49 -4.14 -4.60
CA LEU A 273 -27.14 -5.37 -5.06
C LEU A 273 -28.66 -5.26 -4.83
N SER A 274 -29.37 -6.39 -4.73
CA SER A 274 -30.77 -6.39 -4.34
C SER A 274 -31.00 -5.85 -2.91
N PRO A 275 -32.19 -5.32 -2.59
CA PRO A 275 -32.51 -4.77 -1.26
C PRO A 275 -32.26 -5.74 -0.09
N VAL A 276 -32.32 -7.05 -0.34
CA VAL A 276 -32.04 -8.09 0.65
C VAL A 276 -30.61 -7.95 1.20
N PHE A 277 -29.63 -7.59 0.37
CA PHE A 277 -28.25 -7.39 0.83
C PHE A 277 -28.08 -6.09 1.60
N ASP A 278 -28.88 -5.07 1.30
CA ASP A 278 -28.90 -3.83 2.07
C ASP A 278 -29.39 -4.10 3.50
N ASP A 279 -30.45 -4.91 3.65
CA ASP A 279 -30.99 -5.33 4.93
C ASP A 279 -29.98 -6.14 5.75
N ILE A 280 -29.22 -7.03 5.12
CA ILE A 280 -28.14 -7.79 5.79
C ILE A 280 -27.08 -6.83 6.36
N VAL A 281 -26.65 -5.84 5.59
CA VAL A 281 -25.64 -4.87 6.04
C VAL A 281 -26.18 -3.96 7.13
N VAL A 282 -27.41 -3.47 6.98
CA VAL A 282 -28.07 -2.60 7.97
C VAL A 282 -28.33 -3.36 9.27
N GLY A 283 -28.85 -4.59 9.20
CA GLY A 283 -29.11 -5.44 10.35
C GLY A 283 -27.84 -5.72 11.17
N GLU A 284 -26.74 -6.10 10.52
CA GLU A 284 -25.46 -6.31 11.20
C GLU A 284 -24.95 -5.03 11.87
N ARG A 285 -25.12 -3.87 11.22
CA ARG A 285 -24.71 -2.58 11.79
C ARG A 285 -25.53 -2.18 13.02
N ILE A 286 -26.81 -2.53 13.06
CA ILE A 286 -27.67 -2.30 14.23
C ILE A 286 -27.24 -3.21 15.38
N GLN A 287 -26.94 -4.48 15.08
CA GLN A 287 -26.50 -5.45 16.09
C GLN A 287 -25.09 -5.17 16.61
N ARG A 288 -24.19 -4.64 15.76
CA ARG A 288 -22.77 -4.42 16.05
C ARG A 288 -22.30 -3.00 15.68
N PRO A 289 -22.84 -1.96 16.34
CA PRO A 289 -22.52 -0.57 16.02
C PRO A 289 -21.03 -0.22 16.20
N GLU A 290 -20.31 -0.95 17.04
CA GLU A 290 -18.88 -0.79 17.30
C GLU A 290 -17.99 -1.10 16.09
N LEU A 291 -18.49 -1.83 15.10
CA LEU A 291 -17.74 -2.14 13.87
C LEU A 291 -17.62 -0.94 12.94
N LEU A 292 -18.50 0.06 13.03
CA LEU A 292 -18.51 1.19 12.11
C LEU A 292 -17.20 1.99 12.19
N THR A 293 -16.44 1.96 11.09
CA THR A 293 -15.23 2.78 10.97
C THR A 293 -15.59 4.22 10.63
N GLY A 294 -15.16 5.13 11.51
CA GLY A 294 -15.45 6.56 11.40
C GLY A 294 -16.73 6.95 12.11
N ARG A 295 -16.60 7.84 13.10
CA ARG A 295 -17.70 8.34 13.95
C ARG A 295 -18.59 9.38 13.26
N LEU A 296 -18.48 9.52 11.95
CA LEU A 296 -19.30 10.48 11.20
C LEU A 296 -20.70 9.90 11.04
N ASN A 297 -21.67 10.56 11.67
CA ASN A 297 -23.09 10.26 11.50
C ASN A 297 -23.56 10.80 10.14
N ILE A 298 -23.31 10.03 9.09
CA ILE A 298 -23.63 10.40 7.70
C ILE A 298 -24.27 9.21 6.97
N THR A 299 -25.22 9.52 6.10
CA THR A 299 -25.95 8.54 5.29
C THR A 299 -25.06 7.85 4.26
N TYR A 300 -25.51 6.72 3.74
CA TYR A 300 -24.84 6.01 2.65
C TYR A 300 -24.55 6.93 1.45
N HIS A 301 -25.54 7.68 0.97
CA HIS A 301 -25.37 8.56 -0.19
C HIS A 301 -24.28 9.61 0.04
N LYS A 302 -24.22 10.21 1.24
CA LYS A 302 -23.16 11.16 1.60
C LYS A 302 -21.79 10.49 1.68
N ARG A 303 -21.70 9.24 2.17
CA ARG A 303 -20.46 8.45 2.15
C ARG A 303 -20.01 8.16 0.73
N LYS A 304 -20.92 7.75 -0.15
CA LYS A 304 -20.64 7.45 -1.56
C LYS A 304 -20.16 8.70 -2.30
N ALA A 305 -20.88 9.80 -2.19
CA ALA A 305 -20.51 11.10 -2.77
C ALA A 305 -19.16 11.62 -2.26
N ALA A 306 -18.81 11.36 -1.00
CA ALA A 306 -17.50 11.71 -0.43
C ALA A 306 -16.36 10.77 -0.88
N GLY A 307 -16.64 9.71 -1.64
CA GLY A 307 -15.68 8.68 -2.03
C GLY A 307 -15.26 7.75 -0.89
N LEU A 308 -16.09 7.62 0.15
CA LEU A 308 -15.83 6.78 1.33
C LEU A 308 -16.35 5.34 1.18
N CYS A 309 -17.11 5.03 0.12
CA CYS A 309 -17.55 3.65 -0.16
C CYS A 309 -16.57 2.89 -1.06
N PRO A 310 -16.44 1.57 -0.94
CA PRO A 310 -15.84 0.73 -1.99
C PRO A 310 -16.57 0.94 -3.32
N LEU A 311 -15.84 0.79 -4.43
CA LEU A 311 -16.48 0.58 -5.73
C LEU A 311 -17.05 -0.85 -5.78
N ASN A 312 -18.27 -1.01 -6.27
CA ASN A 312 -18.83 -2.34 -6.56
C ASN A 312 -18.31 -2.87 -7.91
N ALA A 313 -18.66 -4.11 -8.26
CA ALA A 313 -18.17 -4.76 -9.48
C ALA A 313 -18.54 -4.02 -10.77
N LEU A 314 -19.76 -3.46 -10.85
CA LEU A 314 -20.20 -2.66 -12.00
C LEU A 314 -19.36 -1.40 -12.15
N GLU A 315 -19.16 -0.65 -11.07
CA GLU A 315 -18.37 0.59 -11.08
C GLU A 315 -16.90 0.33 -11.42
N VAL A 316 -16.34 -0.77 -10.89
CA VAL A 316 -14.98 -1.22 -11.23
C VAL A 316 -14.88 -1.54 -12.71
N ALA A 317 -15.83 -2.31 -13.25
CA ALA A 317 -15.79 -2.74 -14.64
C ALA A 317 -15.94 -1.57 -15.61
N ARG A 318 -16.92 -0.67 -15.36
CA ARG A 318 -17.08 0.57 -16.13
C ARG A 318 -15.82 1.45 -16.09
N LEU A 319 -15.19 1.58 -14.93
CA LEU A 319 -13.97 2.37 -14.80
C LEU A 319 -12.80 1.76 -15.59
N LEU A 320 -12.64 0.44 -15.57
CA LEU A 320 -11.57 -0.23 -16.34
C LEU A 320 -11.78 -0.08 -17.85
N GLU A 321 -12.99 -0.36 -18.34
CA GLU A 321 -13.33 -0.18 -19.76
C GLU A 321 -13.08 1.28 -20.19
N ALA A 322 -13.53 2.26 -19.40
CA ALA A 322 -13.35 3.68 -19.70
C ALA A 322 -11.89 4.16 -19.66
N LEU A 323 -11.01 3.44 -18.96
CA LEU A 323 -9.56 3.70 -18.96
C LEU A 323 -8.84 2.97 -20.10
N GLY A 324 -9.54 2.19 -20.92
CA GLY A 324 -8.99 1.50 -22.09
C GLY A 324 -8.60 0.04 -21.84
N ALA A 325 -9.07 -0.58 -20.75
CA ALA A 325 -8.79 -2.00 -20.51
C ALA A 325 -9.49 -2.86 -21.58
N PRO A 326 -8.75 -3.73 -22.30
CA PRO A 326 -9.36 -4.69 -23.24
C PRO A 326 -10.37 -5.58 -22.54
N ARG A 327 -11.51 -5.91 -23.16
CA ARG A 327 -12.45 -6.92 -22.62
C ARG A 327 -11.83 -8.32 -22.48
N SER A 328 -10.81 -8.62 -23.29
CA SER A 328 -10.02 -9.85 -23.21
C SER A 328 -9.04 -9.89 -22.03
N SER A 329 -8.90 -8.79 -21.28
CA SER A 329 -7.97 -8.67 -20.15
C SER A 329 -8.17 -9.81 -19.15
N ARG A 330 -7.06 -10.40 -18.72
CA ARG A 330 -7.08 -11.35 -17.60
C ARG A 330 -7.09 -10.58 -16.30
N ILE A 331 -8.00 -10.96 -15.41
CA ILE A 331 -8.16 -10.31 -14.13
C ILE A 331 -7.86 -11.32 -13.03
N TYR A 332 -6.89 -11.00 -12.19
CA TYR A 332 -6.69 -11.66 -10.91
C TYR A 332 -7.44 -10.92 -9.82
N TRP A 333 -8.40 -11.57 -9.17
CA TRP A 333 -9.09 -11.03 -8.01
C TRP A 333 -8.36 -11.41 -6.72
N ALA A 334 -7.81 -10.39 -6.06
CA ALA A 334 -7.28 -10.46 -4.70
C ALA A 334 -8.38 -10.04 -3.70
N GLY A 335 -8.90 -10.97 -2.91
CA GLY A 335 -9.94 -10.68 -1.93
C GLY A 335 -10.49 -11.93 -1.24
N GLY A 336 -11.38 -11.70 -0.28
CA GLY A 336 -12.18 -12.75 0.35
C GLY A 336 -13.51 -12.99 -0.36
N GLU A 337 -14.40 -13.73 0.28
CA GLU A 337 -15.74 -14.01 -0.21
C GLU A 337 -16.59 -12.72 -0.30
N ALA A 338 -17.17 -12.48 -1.47
CA ALA A 338 -18.02 -11.32 -1.71
C ALA A 338 -19.40 -11.53 -1.07
N LEU A 339 -19.95 -10.49 -0.43
CA LEU A 339 -21.35 -10.50 -0.01
C LEU A 339 -22.24 -10.58 -1.26
N GLY A 340 -22.98 -11.69 -1.40
CA GLY A 340 -23.77 -11.99 -2.61
C GLY A 340 -23.07 -12.90 -3.62
N GLY A 341 -21.87 -13.42 -3.31
CA GLY A 341 -21.18 -14.41 -4.13
C GLY A 341 -21.06 -13.99 -5.60
N ASP A 342 -21.51 -14.85 -6.50
CA ASP A 342 -21.44 -14.63 -7.95
C ASP A 342 -22.28 -13.43 -8.41
N GLU A 343 -23.41 -13.13 -7.75
CA GLU A 343 -24.22 -11.94 -8.05
C GLU A 343 -23.40 -10.66 -7.88
N ALA A 344 -22.57 -10.61 -6.84
CA ALA A 344 -21.74 -9.45 -6.55
C ALA A 344 -20.63 -9.21 -7.58
N LEU A 345 -20.26 -10.25 -8.34
CA LEU A 345 -19.20 -10.21 -9.35
C LEU A 345 -19.73 -10.19 -10.79
N ARG A 346 -21.02 -10.47 -10.98
CA ARG A 346 -21.67 -10.67 -12.29
C ARG A 346 -21.30 -9.58 -13.30
N ALA A 347 -21.48 -8.31 -12.94
CA ALA A 347 -21.21 -7.19 -13.84
C ALA A 347 -19.75 -7.06 -14.28
N LEU A 348 -18.81 -7.59 -13.49
CA LEU A 348 -17.39 -7.64 -13.84
C LEU A 348 -17.11 -8.83 -14.76
N VAL A 349 -17.66 -10.01 -14.46
CA VAL A 349 -17.50 -11.24 -15.26
C VAL A 349 -18.11 -11.08 -16.66
N GLU A 350 -19.27 -10.44 -16.78
CA GLU A 350 -19.93 -10.15 -18.05
C GLU A 350 -19.09 -9.27 -18.99
N ARG A 351 -18.25 -8.39 -18.43
CA ARG A 351 -17.37 -7.49 -19.20
C ARG A 351 -15.97 -8.06 -19.43
N PHE A 352 -15.46 -8.82 -18.46
CA PHE A 352 -14.13 -9.40 -18.47
C PHE A 352 -14.24 -10.90 -18.14
N THR A 353 -14.27 -11.71 -19.19
CA THR A 353 -14.56 -13.15 -19.09
C THR A 353 -13.43 -13.97 -18.44
N ASN A 354 -12.23 -13.39 -18.29
CA ASN A 354 -11.05 -14.06 -17.75
C ASN A 354 -10.76 -13.66 -16.30
N LEU A 355 -11.78 -13.75 -15.43
CA LEU A 355 -11.64 -13.50 -13.99
C LEU A 355 -11.22 -14.78 -13.26
N VAL A 356 -10.09 -14.72 -12.55
CA VAL A 356 -9.60 -15.82 -11.71
C VAL A 356 -9.22 -15.32 -10.32
N LYS A 357 -9.32 -16.19 -9.32
CA LYS A 357 -8.85 -15.98 -7.95
C LYS A 357 -7.84 -17.07 -7.56
N LYS A 358 -7.15 -16.92 -6.43
CA LYS A 358 -6.16 -17.91 -5.97
C LYS A 358 -6.70 -19.34 -5.95
N GLU A 359 -7.94 -19.52 -5.51
CA GLU A 359 -8.58 -20.84 -5.39
C GLU A 359 -8.81 -21.51 -6.75
N THR A 360 -9.10 -20.72 -7.80
CA THR A 360 -9.31 -21.24 -9.16
C THR A 360 -8.01 -21.35 -9.97
N LEU A 361 -6.97 -20.65 -9.55
CA LEU A 361 -5.67 -20.59 -10.25
C LEU A 361 -4.65 -21.60 -9.70
N ALA A 362 -4.79 -21.98 -8.43
CA ALA A 362 -3.99 -23.00 -7.78
C ALA A 362 -4.33 -24.40 -8.30
N LEU A 363 -3.32 -25.26 -8.40
CA LEU A 363 -3.52 -26.68 -8.61
C LEU A 363 -3.96 -27.35 -7.29
N PRO A 364 -4.61 -28.52 -7.35
CA PRO A 364 -4.95 -29.29 -6.15
C PRO A 364 -3.74 -29.45 -5.22
N GLY A 365 -3.95 -29.26 -3.92
CA GLY A 365 -2.90 -29.36 -2.90
C GLY A 365 -2.02 -28.11 -2.71
N GLU A 366 -1.93 -27.18 -3.67
CA GLU A 366 -0.99 -26.06 -3.54
C GLU A 366 -1.36 -25.04 -2.45
N LEU A 367 -2.65 -24.91 -2.13
CA LEU A 367 -3.15 -24.02 -1.09
C LEU A 367 -3.42 -24.72 0.24
N GLU A 368 -3.43 -26.06 0.27
CA GLU A 368 -3.73 -26.85 1.48
C GLU A 368 -2.90 -26.43 2.71
N PRO A 369 -1.58 -26.13 2.59
CA PRO A 369 -0.79 -25.70 3.74
C PRO A 369 -1.23 -24.37 4.39
N PHE A 370 -2.12 -23.62 3.75
CA PHE A 370 -2.52 -22.27 4.16
C PHE A 370 -4.02 -22.09 4.42
N ILE A 371 -4.85 -23.15 4.32
CA ILE A 371 -6.32 -23.04 4.42
C ILE A 371 -6.77 -22.29 5.68
N ASN A 372 -6.16 -22.56 6.83
CA ASN A 372 -6.48 -21.90 8.11
C ASN A 372 -5.52 -20.74 8.44
N LYS A 373 -4.74 -20.26 7.47
CA LYS A 373 -3.76 -19.19 7.64
C LYS A 373 -4.13 -18.00 6.75
N SER A 374 -5.17 -17.27 7.14
CA SER A 374 -5.71 -16.13 6.36
C SER A 374 -4.64 -15.11 5.94
N SER A 375 -3.66 -14.84 6.81
CA SER A 375 -2.56 -13.92 6.56
C SER A 375 -1.60 -14.45 5.52
N ALA A 376 -1.42 -15.78 5.45
CA ALA A 376 -0.61 -16.43 4.42
C ALA A 376 -1.31 -16.39 3.06
N LEU A 377 -2.62 -16.67 3.01
CA LEU A 377 -3.42 -16.54 1.78
C LEU A 377 -3.45 -15.08 1.27
N ALA A 378 -3.59 -14.11 2.17
CA ALA A 378 -3.48 -12.69 1.80
C ALA A 378 -2.07 -12.31 1.32
N ALA A 379 -1.02 -13.02 1.75
CA ALA A 379 0.34 -12.81 1.28
C ALA A 379 0.55 -13.42 -0.12
N VAL A 380 -0.11 -14.53 -0.44
CA VAL A 380 -0.19 -15.07 -1.81
C VAL A 380 -0.85 -14.04 -2.73
N ASP A 381 -2.02 -13.52 -2.36
CA ASP A 381 -2.72 -12.44 -3.09
C ASP A 381 -1.82 -11.21 -3.29
N TYR A 382 -1.05 -10.85 -2.25
CA TYR A 382 -0.10 -9.75 -2.33
C TYR A 382 0.97 -9.99 -3.39
N ILE A 383 1.55 -11.19 -3.46
CA ILE A 383 2.59 -11.52 -4.46
C ILE A 383 1.99 -11.43 -5.86
N VAL A 384 0.87 -12.13 -6.14
CA VAL A 384 0.26 -12.11 -7.47
C VAL A 384 -0.12 -10.69 -7.90
N ALA A 385 -0.62 -9.87 -6.97
CA ALA A 385 -0.92 -8.47 -7.23
C ALA A 385 0.34 -7.60 -7.50
N LEU A 386 1.43 -7.84 -6.79
CA LEU A 386 2.69 -7.10 -6.98
C LEU A 386 3.30 -7.33 -8.36
N TYR A 387 3.16 -8.55 -8.89
CA TYR A 387 3.71 -8.95 -10.20
C TYR A 387 2.81 -8.61 -11.39
N SER A 388 1.59 -8.12 -11.15
CA SER A 388 0.69 -7.68 -12.22
C SER A 388 1.19 -6.46 -12.98
N ASP A 389 0.77 -6.34 -14.24
CA ASP A 389 1.04 -5.16 -15.08
C ASP A 389 0.26 -3.95 -14.59
N VAL A 390 -0.98 -4.17 -14.13
CA VAL A 390 -1.87 -3.13 -13.60
C VAL A 390 -2.46 -3.59 -12.27
N PHE A 391 -2.33 -2.77 -11.23
CA PHE A 391 -3.05 -2.99 -9.97
C PHE A 391 -4.09 -1.90 -9.75
N MET A 392 -5.30 -2.29 -9.34
CA MET A 392 -6.34 -1.35 -8.93
C MET A 392 -7.13 -1.89 -7.71
N PRO A 393 -7.21 -1.13 -6.60
CA PRO A 393 -8.07 -1.51 -5.49
C PRO A 393 -9.47 -0.87 -5.62
N SER A 394 -10.54 -1.60 -5.30
CA SER A 394 -11.90 -1.02 -5.29
C SER A 394 -12.12 -0.05 -4.11
N HIS A 395 -11.31 -0.20 -3.06
CA HIS A 395 -11.37 0.66 -1.89
C HIS A 395 -9.96 0.97 -1.36
N GLY A 396 -9.85 2.06 -0.61
CA GLY A 396 -8.64 2.32 0.17
C GLY A 396 -8.42 1.22 1.23
N GLY A 397 -7.28 1.26 1.89
CA GLY A 397 -6.99 0.30 2.95
C GLY A 397 -5.50 0.06 3.11
N ASN A 398 -5.14 -0.90 3.95
CA ASN A 398 -3.73 -1.19 4.21
C ASN A 398 -3.07 -1.85 2.99
N MET A 399 -3.71 -2.85 2.37
CA MET A 399 -3.16 -3.49 1.16
C MET A 399 -2.98 -2.48 0.02
N ALA A 400 -4.01 -1.67 -0.27
CA ALA A 400 -3.93 -0.62 -1.29
C ALA A 400 -2.74 0.31 -1.07
N ARG A 401 -2.54 0.82 0.16
CA ARG A 401 -1.40 1.69 0.51
C ARG A 401 -0.06 0.99 0.39
N THR A 402 0.05 -0.24 0.91
CA THR A 402 1.30 -1.00 0.84
C THR A 402 1.65 -1.36 -0.60
N MET A 403 0.65 -1.69 -1.43
CA MET A 403 0.85 -1.98 -2.85
C MET A 403 1.25 -0.73 -3.63
N GLN A 404 0.64 0.41 -3.34
CA GLN A 404 1.01 1.70 -3.93
C GLN A 404 2.50 2.00 -3.71
N GLY A 405 2.97 1.88 -2.46
CA GLY A 405 4.37 2.14 -2.15
C GLY A 405 5.33 1.09 -2.71
N HIS A 406 4.97 -0.18 -2.66
CA HIS A 406 5.85 -1.25 -3.15
C HIS A 406 5.99 -1.21 -4.67
N ARG A 407 4.90 -0.98 -5.40
CA ARG A 407 4.94 -0.77 -6.87
C ARG A 407 5.68 0.50 -7.25
N ALA A 408 5.53 1.58 -6.48
CA ALA A 408 6.34 2.79 -6.65
C ALA A 408 7.84 2.49 -6.47
N TYR A 409 8.19 1.80 -5.39
CA TYR A 409 9.57 1.44 -5.07
C TYR A 409 10.21 0.52 -6.12
N LEU A 410 9.44 -0.40 -6.73
CA LEU A 410 9.93 -1.29 -7.80
C LEU A 410 9.93 -0.64 -9.20
N GLY A 411 10.14 0.68 -9.29
CA GLY A 411 10.21 1.38 -10.57
C GLY A 411 8.87 1.91 -11.07
N HIS A 412 8.01 2.37 -10.16
CA HIS A 412 6.74 3.02 -10.52
C HIS A 412 5.79 2.18 -11.38
N LYS A 413 5.64 0.88 -11.08
CA LYS A 413 4.69 0.02 -11.81
C LYS A 413 3.24 0.57 -11.72
N LYS A 414 2.46 0.43 -12.80
CA LYS A 414 1.13 1.03 -12.92
C LYS A 414 0.23 0.67 -11.74
N TYR A 415 -0.26 1.69 -11.05
CA TYR A 415 -1.17 1.59 -9.91
C TYR A 415 -2.30 2.58 -10.14
N ILE A 416 -3.50 2.09 -10.45
CA ILE A 416 -4.66 2.95 -10.66
C ILE A 416 -5.23 3.30 -9.28
N THR A 417 -5.30 4.60 -8.98
CA THR A 417 -6.01 5.12 -7.80
C THR A 417 -7.39 5.62 -8.21
N PRO A 418 -8.48 4.88 -7.94
CA PRO A 418 -9.80 5.33 -8.37
C PRO A 418 -10.19 6.66 -7.73
N ASN A 419 -10.61 7.61 -8.55
CA ASN A 419 -11.17 8.89 -8.14
C ASN A 419 -12.65 8.74 -7.74
N LYS A 420 -12.93 7.93 -6.72
CA LYS A 420 -14.31 7.56 -6.33
C LYS A 420 -15.21 8.76 -6.10
N ARG A 421 -14.69 9.81 -5.45
CA ARG A 421 -15.43 11.07 -5.21
C ARG A 421 -15.80 11.76 -6.53
N GLY A 422 -14.84 11.90 -7.44
CA GLY A 422 -15.08 12.55 -8.73
C GLY A 422 -15.96 11.71 -9.66
N MET A 423 -15.87 10.38 -9.59
CA MET A 423 -16.65 9.46 -10.42
C MET A 423 -18.07 9.20 -9.91
N SER A 424 -18.32 9.40 -8.61
CA SER A 424 -19.59 9.05 -7.97
C SER A 424 -20.86 9.57 -8.68
N PRO A 425 -20.89 10.79 -9.25
CA PRO A 425 -22.07 11.28 -9.95
C PRO A 425 -22.37 10.54 -11.26
N TYR A 426 -21.35 9.96 -11.91
CA TYR A 426 -21.45 9.50 -13.29
C TYR A 426 -21.66 7.98 -13.41
N PHE A 427 -21.40 7.20 -12.35
CA PHE A 427 -21.53 5.74 -12.41
C PHE A 427 -22.96 5.23 -12.63
N SER A 428 -23.96 5.99 -12.22
CA SER A 428 -25.38 5.65 -12.34
C SER A 428 -26.17 6.65 -13.18
N ASP A 429 -25.47 7.57 -13.86
CA ASP A 429 -26.11 8.51 -14.78
C ASP A 429 -26.29 7.84 -16.14
N HIS A 430 -27.50 7.34 -16.39
CA HIS A 430 -27.87 6.72 -17.66
C HIS A 430 -28.14 7.73 -18.77
N SER A 431 -28.24 9.02 -18.45
CA SER A 431 -28.41 10.09 -19.44
C SER A 431 -27.08 10.55 -20.05
N LEU A 432 -25.96 10.26 -19.37
CA LEU A 432 -24.63 10.61 -19.82
C LEU A 432 -24.20 9.71 -21.01
N PRO A 433 -23.85 10.29 -22.17
CA PRO A 433 -23.30 9.51 -23.27
C PRO A 433 -22.01 8.80 -22.88
N GLU A 434 -21.83 7.55 -23.31
CA GLU A 434 -20.67 6.73 -22.92
C GLU A 434 -19.33 7.40 -23.29
N ALA A 435 -19.25 8.07 -24.45
CA ALA A 435 -18.06 8.82 -24.85
C ALA A 435 -17.71 9.96 -23.87
N ALA A 436 -18.72 10.60 -23.28
CA ALA A 436 -18.52 11.62 -22.26
C ALA A 436 -18.04 10.98 -20.93
N PHE A 437 -18.60 9.84 -20.53
CA PHE A 437 -18.14 9.06 -19.38
C PHE A 437 -16.65 8.69 -19.51
N VAL A 438 -16.24 8.17 -20.68
CA VAL A 438 -14.84 7.85 -20.99
C VAL A 438 -13.93 9.07 -20.86
N THR A 439 -14.33 10.19 -21.44
CA THR A 439 -13.56 11.45 -21.37
C THR A 439 -13.38 11.93 -19.93
N ILE A 440 -14.44 11.90 -19.13
CA ILE A 440 -14.42 12.26 -17.71
C ILE A 440 -13.52 11.30 -16.92
N ALA A 441 -13.66 10.00 -17.14
CA ALA A 441 -12.86 8.98 -16.46
C ALA A 441 -11.37 9.18 -16.74
N LYS A 442 -10.97 9.34 -18.01
CA LYS A 442 -9.57 9.61 -18.39
C LYS A 442 -9.05 10.90 -17.76
N HIS A 443 -9.82 11.98 -17.82
CA HIS A 443 -9.44 13.26 -17.24
C HIS A 443 -9.21 13.17 -15.71
N LEU A 444 -10.12 12.51 -14.99
CA LEU A 444 -10.05 12.38 -13.52
C LEU A 444 -8.92 11.48 -13.02
N HIS A 445 -8.31 10.67 -13.90
CA HIS A 445 -7.29 9.68 -13.57
C HIS A 445 -5.93 9.90 -14.23
N LYS A 446 -5.74 10.93 -15.07
CA LYS A 446 -4.47 11.20 -15.78
C LYS A 446 -3.21 11.13 -14.87
N ASP A 447 -3.30 11.66 -13.65
CA ASP A 447 -2.20 11.71 -12.65
C ASP A 447 -2.36 10.67 -11.52
N LYS A 448 -3.13 9.61 -11.76
CA LYS A 448 -3.51 8.59 -10.76
C LYS A 448 -3.18 7.17 -11.21
N LEU A 449 -2.11 7.01 -12.01
CA LEU A 449 -1.71 5.75 -12.63
C LEU A 449 -0.40 5.17 -12.07
N GLY A 450 0.13 5.74 -10.99
CA GLY A 450 1.35 5.27 -10.32
C GLY A 450 2.59 6.12 -10.60
N GLN A 451 2.42 7.27 -11.27
CA GLN A 451 3.48 8.26 -11.46
C GLN A 451 4.14 8.64 -10.12
N PRO A 452 5.43 9.04 -10.11
CA PRO A 452 6.10 9.52 -8.91
C PRO A 452 5.34 10.67 -8.25
N ARG A 453 5.13 10.55 -6.93
CA ARG A 453 4.45 11.59 -6.14
C ARG A 453 5.29 11.93 -4.94
N LEU A 454 5.71 13.20 -4.88
CA LEU A 454 6.43 13.75 -3.74
C LEU A 454 5.59 13.68 -2.47
N ARG A 455 6.25 13.35 -1.36
CA ARG A 455 5.69 13.37 -0.01
C ARG A 455 5.72 14.81 0.57
N CYS A 456 5.24 15.80 -0.17
CA CYS A 456 5.31 17.23 0.19
C CYS A 456 4.67 17.59 1.56
N SER A 457 3.69 16.81 2.03
CA SER A 457 3.10 16.98 3.35
C SER A 457 3.44 15.79 4.25
N LYS A 458 4.25 16.06 5.28
CA LYS A 458 4.55 15.09 6.36
C LYS A 458 3.29 14.72 7.17
N LYS A 459 2.25 15.57 7.14
CA LYS A 459 0.93 15.29 7.71
C LYS A 459 0.14 14.37 6.77
N GLY A 460 0.28 13.07 6.99
CA GLY A 460 -0.66 12.06 6.49
C GLY A 460 -0.11 11.11 5.43
N ARG A 461 0.94 11.49 4.69
CA ARG A 461 1.60 10.60 3.72
C ARG A 461 2.75 9.84 4.35
N ASP A 462 2.67 8.52 4.28
CA ASP A 462 3.68 7.60 4.80
C ASP A 462 4.65 7.21 3.69
N VAL A 463 5.94 7.06 4.00
CA VAL A 463 6.97 6.62 3.06
C VAL A 463 6.71 5.21 2.54
N THR A 464 5.97 4.39 3.30
CA THR A 464 5.53 3.05 2.87
C THR A 464 4.48 3.06 1.77
N ALA A 465 3.89 4.22 1.45
CA ALA A 465 2.94 4.41 0.34
C ALA A 465 3.40 5.50 -0.66
N PHE A 466 4.23 6.44 -0.21
CA PHE A 466 4.79 7.56 -0.97
C PHE A 466 6.31 7.60 -0.74
N PRO A 467 7.08 6.73 -1.41
CA PRO A 467 8.51 6.55 -1.12
C PRO A 467 9.40 7.71 -1.58
N VAL A 468 8.90 8.67 -2.36
CA VAL A 468 9.69 9.78 -2.89
C VAL A 468 9.56 11.03 -2.00
N PRO A 469 10.67 11.71 -1.61
CA PRO A 469 12.07 11.41 -1.98
C PRO A 469 12.84 10.55 -0.96
N GLU A 470 12.26 10.21 0.20
CA GLU A 470 13.07 9.65 1.30
C GLU A 470 13.61 8.24 1.05
N CYS A 471 12.94 7.44 0.23
CA CYS A 471 13.35 6.09 -0.13
C CYS A 471 13.94 6.00 -1.55
N MET A 472 13.88 7.07 -2.35
CA MET A 472 14.17 7.03 -3.79
C MET A 472 14.85 8.30 -4.25
N CYS A 473 15.87 8.14 -5.09
CA CYS A 473 16.74 9.21 -5.58
C CYS A 473 16.69 9.24 -7.10
N ARG A 474 17.07 10.38 -7.68
CA ARG A 474 17.42 10.43 -9.09
C ARG A 474 18.94 10.28 -9.19
N PRO A 475 19.48 9.51 -10.14
CA PRO A 475 20.90 9.55 -10.44
C PRO A 475 21.31 11.00 -10.68
N LEU A 476 22.45 11.41 -10.12
CA LEU A 476 23.07 12.68 -10.50
C LEU A 476 23.41 12.58 -11.98
N SER A 477 22.83 13.46 -12.80
CA SER A 477 23.09 13.59 -14.23
C SER A 477 24.46 14.17 -14.50
#